data_AF-A0A972T5M2-F1
#
_entry.id   AF-A0A972T5M2-F1
#
_cell.length_a   1.000
_cell.length_b   1.000
_cell.length_c   1.000
_cell.angle_alpha   90.00
_cell.angle_beta   90.00
_cell.angle_gamma   90.00
#
_symmetry.space_group_name_H-M   'P 1'
#
loop_
_entity.id
_entity.type
_entity.pdbx_description
1 polymer ?
#
loop_
_entity_poly.entity_id
_entity_poly.type
_entity_poly.pdbx_seq_one_letter_code
_entity_poly.pdbx_strand_id
1 'polypeptide(L)'
;MTGDAALPQDLMGALRESYTKFKRRQLVASFFLLAVGAAMLTGGLTASPGDGSEKGLDAVTFLRYCGATFILLWLLSVFLITRNASLRRKAVESMERDPSSLVWFFLEDIAMFGTGAVKLALRPHFNLADGTHAWFQVDKKTARKILEYLAENRADISLGYGTELRKRFRKDPRSLASAPTRSEEMLRRRLTFLYRNY
;
A
#
# COMPACT_ATOMS: atom_id res chain seq x y z
N MET A 1 18.43 -1.76 27.68
CA MET A 1 17.37 -2.79 27.68
C MET A 1 16.14 -2.21 26.98
N THR A 2 15.97 -2.42 25.67
CA THR A 2 14.73 -2.11 24.92
C THR A 2 14.81 -2.84 23.56
N GLY A 3 14.59 -4.17 23.55
CA GLY A 3 14.68 -4.98 22.33
C GLY A 3 13.34 -5.29 21.66
N ASP A 4 12.25 -5.36 22.44
CA ASP A 4 11.00 -5.97 21.98
C ASP A 4 9.79 -5.03 22.13
N ALA A 5 10.00 -3.73 21.97
CA ALA A 5 8.92 -2.76 22.13
C ALA A 5 8.00 -2.79 20.89
N ALA A 6 6.86 -3.44 21.04
CA ALA A 6 5.77 -3.38 20.07
C ALA A 6 5.22 -1.95 19.96
N LEU A 7 4.70 -1.59 18.78
CA LEU A 7 4.10 -0.27 18.58
C LEU A 7 2.97 -0.01 19.59
N PRO A 8 2.80 1.24 20.06
CA PRO A 8 1.67 1.65 20.88
C PRO A 8 0.32 1.24 20.29
N GLN A 9 -0.63 0.88 21.15
CA GLN A 9 -1.94 0.34 20.74
C GLN A 9 -2.74 1.30 19.85
N ASP A 10 -2.59 2.62 20.05
CA ASP A 10 -3.24 3.62 19.19
C ASP A 10 -2.67 3.60 17.76
N LEU A 11 -1.34 3.47 17.62
CA LEU A 11 -0.67 3.37 16.33
C LEU A 11 -0.98 2.04 15.63
N MET A 12 -1.01 0.93 16.39
CA MET A 12 -1.43 -0.38 15.88
C MET A 12 -2.90 -0.36 15.43
N GLY A 13 -3.77 0.30 16.19
CA GLY A 13 -5.16 0.52 15.83
C GLY A 13 -5.30 1.23 14.48
N ALA A 14 -4.52 2.29 14.25
CA ALA A 14 -4.52 3.02 12.99
C ALA A 14 -4.04 2.17 11.80
N LEU A 15 -3.04 1.29 11.99
CA LEU A 15 -2.59 0.36 10.95
C LEU A 15 -3.65 -0.69 10.61
N ARG A 16 -4.30 -1.27 11.63
CA ARG A 16 -5.42 -2.22 11.46
C ARG A 16 -6.60 -1.59 10.74
N GLU A 17 -6.95 -0.35 11.11
CA GLU A 17 -8.02 0.40 10.47
C GLU A 17 -7.68 0.70 9.00
N SER A 18 -6.44 1.13 8.72
CA SER A 18 -5.95 1.36 7.36
C SER A 18 -6.05 0.10 6.49
N TYR A 19 -5.62 -1.04 7.03
CA TYR A 19 -5.75 -2.34 6.38
C TYR A 19 -7.22 -2.70 6.08
N THR A 20 -8.10 -2.51 7.06
CA THR A 20 -9.53 -2.84 6.94
C THR A 20 -10.23 -1.96 5.90
N LYS A 21 -9.96 -0.65 5.93
CA LYS A 21 -10.47 0.32 4.95
C LYS A 21 -9.99 0.00 3.54
N PHE A 22 -8.72 -0.34 3.38
CA PHE A 22 -8.16 -0.76 2.10
C PHE A 22 -8.90 -1.99 1.56
N LYS A 23 -9.00 -3.06 2.35
CA LYS A 23 -9.68 -4.29 1.93
C LYS A 23 -11.13 -4.02 1.52
N ARG A 24 -11.88 -3.26 2.32
CA ARG A 24 -13.29 -2.93 2.03
C ARG A 24 -13.43 -2.15 0.72
N ARG A 25 -12.67 -1.07 0.53
CA ARG A 25 -12.76 -0.23 -0.68
C ARG A 25 -12.40 -1.00 -1.94
N GLN A 26 -11.36 -1.81 -1.86
CA GLN A 26 -10.90 -2.61 -2.99
C GLN A 26 -11.89 -3.72 -3.35
N LEU A 27 -12.50 -4.38 -2.36
CA LEU A 27 -13.56 -5.36 -2.62
C LEU A 27 -14.77 -4.72 -3.32
N VAL A 28 -15.22 -3.55 -2.86
CA VAL A 28 -16.32 -2.82 -3.50
C VAL A 28 -16.00 -2.48 -4.96
N ALA A 29 -14.79 -1.94 -5.23
CA ALA A 29 -14.35 -1.66 -6.59
C ALA A 29 -14.26 -2.94 -7.45
N SER A 30 -13.79 -4.05 -6.88
CA SER A 30 -13.72 -5.34 -7.56
C SER A 30 -15.12 -5.86 -7.92
N PHE A 31 -16.10 -5.79 -7.01
CA PHE A 31 -17.47 -6.19 -7.32
C PHE A 31 -18.10 -5.33 -8.42
N PHE A 32 -17.80 -4.04 -8.46
CA PHE A 32 -18.25 -3.16 -9.55
C PHE A 32 -17.69 -3.60 -10.91
N LEU A 33 -16.39 -3.91 -11.00
CA LEU A 33 -15.77 -4.43 -12.23
C LEU A 33 -16.42 -5.74 -12.70
N LEU A 34 -16.71 -6.65 -11.76
CA LEU A 34 -17.41 -7.91 -12.07
C LEU A 34 -18.81 -7.65 -12.61
N ALA A 35 -19.58 -6.77 -11.96
CA ALA A 35 -20.94 -6.45 -12.37
C ALA A 35 -20.99 -5.83 -13.77
N VAL A 36 -20.09 -4.88 -14.07
CA VAL A 36 -19.97 -4.28 -15.41
C VAL A 36 -19.58 -5.31 -16.46
N GLY A 37 -18.57 -6.15 -16.17
CA GLY A 37 -18.14 -7.21 -17.09
C GLY A 37 -19.24 -8.22 -17.38
N ALA A 38 -19.96 -8.66 -16.34
CA ALA A 38 -21.09 -9.56 -16.47
C ALA A 38 -22.24 -8.94 -17.28
N ALA A 39 -22.59 -7.68 -17.02
CA ALA A 39 -23.64 -6.97 -17.75
C ALA A 39 -23.31 -6.79 -19.24
N MET A 40 -22.04 -6.54 -19.58
CA MET A 40 -21.60 -6.47 -20.99
C MET A 40 -21.67 -7.83 -21.67
N LEU A 41 -21.29 -8.91 -20.98
CA LEU A 41 -21.39 -10.27 -21.51
C LEU A 41 -22.85 -10.69 -21.76
N THR A 42 -23.77 -10.36 -20.83
CA THR A 42 -25.18 -10.74 -20.95
C THR A 42 -25.99 -9.79 -21.82
N GLY A 43 -25.68 -8.49 -21.86
CA GLY A 43 -26.33 -7.53 -22.76
C GLY A 43 -26.09 -7.84 -24.24
N GLY A 44 -24.95 -8.48 -24.56
CA GLY A 44 -24.68 -9.05 -25.88
C GLY A 44 -25.44 -10.35 -26.18
N LEU A 45 -26.30 -10.84 -25.28
CA LEU A 45 -27.22 -11.97 -25.56
C LEU A 45 -28.63 -11.47 -25.89
N THR A 46 -28.98 -10.25 -25.47
CA THR A 46 -30.31 -9.65 -25.65
C THR A 46 -30.39 -8.66 -26.80
N ALA A 47 -29.25 -8.23 -27.34
CA ALA A 47 -29.18 -7.41 -28.54
C ALA A 47 -29.52 -8.29 -29.76
N SER A 48 -30.68 -8.03 -30.38
CA SER A 48 -31.10 -8.70 -31.62
C SER A 48 -30.05 -8.44 -32.72
N PRO A 49 -29.62 -9.44 -33.50
CA PRO A 49 -28.68 -9.24 -34.58
C PRO A 49 -29.36 -8.38 -35.67
N GLY A 50 -29.11 -7.07 -35.64
CA GLY A 50 -29.63 -6.13 -36.61
C GLY A 50 -28.80 -6.15 -37.89
N ASP A 51 -29.45 -6.52 -38.99
CA ASP A 51 -29.08 -6.44 -40.40
C ASP A 51 -27.70 -5.86 -40.77
N GLY A 52 -26.88 -6.71 -41.39
CA GLY A 52 -26.26 -6.36 -42.68
C GLY A 52 -25.08 -5.38 -42.71
N SER A 53 -24.30 -5.17 -41.65
CA SER A 53 -23.09 -4.33 -41.78
C SER A 53 -21.88 -5.14 -42.29
N GLU A 54 -21.52 -4.89 -43.54
CA GLU A 54 -20.30 -5.36 -44.18
C GLU A 54 -19.05 -4.83 -43.43
N LYS A 55 -18.12 -5.74 -43.10
CA LYS A 55 -16.72 -5.48 -42.70
C LYS A 55 -16.44 -4.67 -41.40
N GLY A 56 -17.38 -4.61 -40.47
CA GLY A 56 -17.15 -4.11 -39.09
C GLY A 56 -17.28 -5.22 -38.03
N LEU A 57 -16.61 -5.08 -36.89
CA LEU A 57 -16.87 -5.95 -35.73
C LEU A 57 -18.30 -5.66 -35.24
N ASP A 58 -19.20 -6.65 -35.32
CA ASP A 58 -20.59 -6.52 -34.86
C ASP A 58 -20.65 -6.03 -33.40
N ALA A 59 -21.56 -5.10 -33.10
CA ALA A 59 -21.67 -4.44 -31.80
C ALA A 59 -21.86 -5.43 -30.65
N VAL A 60 -22.57 -6.54 -30.91
CA VAL A 60 -22.74 -7.64 -29.97
C VAL A 60 -21.42 -8.32 -29.64
N THR A 61 -20.62 -8.60 -30.68
CA THR A 61 -19.30 -9.22 -30.56
C THR A 61 -18.32 -8.28 -29.84
N PHE A 62 -18.35 -6.99 -30.16
CA PHE A 62 -17.58 -5.95 -29.46
C PHE A 62 -17.88 -5.92 -27.96
N LEU A 63 -19.17 -5.89 -27.60
CA LEU A 63 -19.60 -5.83 -26.20
C LEU A 63 -19.15 -7.06 -25.40
N ARG A 64 -19.16 -8.25 -26.02
CA ARG A 64 -18.64 -9.48 -25.40
C ARG A 64 -17.14 -9.42 -25.15
N TYR A 65 -16.34 -8.90 -26.08
CA TYR A 65 -14.90 -8.72 -25.88
C TYR A 65 -14.59 -7.71 -24.77
N CYS A 66 -15.34 -6.61 -24.72
CA CYS A 66 -15.26 -5.66 -23.61
C CYS A 66 -15.58 -6.35 -22.29
N GLY A 67 -16.70 -7.07 -22.21
CA GLY A 67 -17.10 -7.83 -21.02
C GLY A 67 -16.05 -8.83 -20.56
N ALA A 68 -15.49 -9.63 -21.47
CA ALA A 68 -14.41 -10.57 -21.17
C ALA A 68 -13.15 -9.87 -20.63
N THR A 69 -12.79 -8.70 -21.18
CA THR A 69 -11.68 -7.87 -20.71
C THR A 69 -11.94 -7.36 -19.28
N PHE A 70 -13.16 -6.91 -18.98
CA PHE A 70 -13.55 -6.51 -17.62
C PHE A 70 -13.47 -7.66 -16.62
N ILE A 71 -13.86 -8.88 -17.01
CA ILE A 71 -13.70 -10.08 -16.16
C ILE A 71 -12.23 -10.40 -15.93
N LEU A 72 -11.37 -10.30 -16.95
CA LEU A 72 -9.94 -10.50 -16.79
C LEU A 72 -9.32 -9.46 -15.84
N LEU A 73 -9.68 -8.20 -15.99
CA LEU A 73 -9.26 -7.12 -15.08
C LEU A 73 -9.78 -7.35 -13.65
N TRP A 74 -10.99 -7.89 -13.51
CA TRP A 74 -11.53 -8.27 -12.21
C TRP A 74 -10.71 -9.39 -11.55
N LEU A 75 -10.37 -10.46 -12.28
CA LEU A 75 -9.53 -11.55 -11.77
C LEU A 75 -8.15 -11.03 -11.32
N LEU A 76 -7.53 -10.18 -12.14
CA LEU A 76 -6.27 -9.52 -11.80
C LEU A 76 -6.41 -8.64 -10.55
N SER A 77 -7.50 -7.88 -10.44
CA SER A 77 -7.83 -7.07 -9.27
C SER A 77 -7.94 -7.94 -8.02
N VAL A 78 -8.73 -9.03 -8.04
CA VAL A 78 -8.89 -9.94 -6.90
C VAL A 78 -7.53 -10.52 -6.46
N PHE A 79 -6.70 -10.95 -7.40
CA PHE A 79 -5.36 -11.44 -7.13
C PHE A 79 -4.50 -10.38 -6.41
N LEU A 80 -4.44 -9.16 -6.95
CA LEU A 80 -3.66 -8.06 -6.36
C LEU A 80 -4.18 -7.64 -4.98
N ILE A 81 -5.50 -7.61 -4.79
CA ILE A 81 -6.14 -7.30 -3.51
C ILE A 81 -5.74 -8.34 -2.46
N THR A 82 -5.85 -9.62 -2.81
CA THR A 82 -5.56 -10.74 -1.90
C THR A 82 -4.08 -10.75 -1.52
N ARG A 83 -3.19 -10.60 -2.51
CA ARG A 83 -1.75 -10.49 -2.28
C ARG A 83 -1.40 -9.32 -1.37
N ASN A 84 -1.90 -8.12 -1.67
CA ASN A 84 -1.63 -6.92 -0.86
C ASN A 84 -2.23 -7.02 0.55
N ALA A 85 -3.42 -7.60 0.70
CA ALA A 85 -4.04 -7.84 1.99
C ALA A 85 -3.20 -8.81 2.84
N SER A 86 -2.66 -9.88 2.23
CA SER A 86 -1.76 -10.81 2.91
C SER A 86 -0.47 -10.13 3.37
N LEU A 87 0.18 -9.33 2.52
CA LEU A 87 1.41 -8.60 2.88
C LEU A 87 1.18 -7.60 4.02
N ARG A 88 0.08 -6.84 3.98
CA ARG A 88 -0.28 -5.90 5.06
C ARG A 88 -0.61 -6.62 6.36
N ARG A 89 -1.35 -7.73 6.28
CA ARG A 89 -1.67 -8.56 7.44
C ARG A 89 -0.39 -9.09 8.08
N LYS A 90 0.54 -9.64 7.29
CA LYS A 90 1.85 -10.10 7.77
C LYS A 90 2.61 -8.99 8.47
N ALA A 91 2.65 -7.78 7.90
CA ALA A 91 3.31 -6.64 8.53
C ALA A 91 2.66 -6.23 9.87
N VAL A 92 1.32 -6.22 9.95
CA VAL A 92 0.61 -5.95 11.22
C VAL A 92 0.89 -7.05 12.25
N GLU A 93 0.77 -8.32 11.87
CA GLU A 93 1.01 -9.47 12.76
C GLU A 93 2.47 -9.51 13.24
N SER A 94 3.42 -9.22 12.36
CA SER A 94 4.84 -9.05 12.69
C SER A 94 5.02 -7.94 13.72
N MET A 95 4.44 -6.76 13.52
CA MET A 95 4.59 -5.67 14.49
C MET A 95 3.95 -5.93 15.86
N GLU A 96 3.02 -6.88 15.96
CA GLU A 96 2.36 -7.27 17.21
C GLU A 96 3.09 -8.39 17.95
N ARG A 97 3.58 -9.39 17.20
CA ARG A 97 4.09 -10.64 17.77
C ARG A 97 5.61 -10.73 17.76
N ASP A 98 6.24 -10.17 16.73
CA ASP A 98 7.68 -10.18 16.55
C ASP A 98 8.15 -8.85 15.93
N PRO A 99 8.17 -7.76 16.73
CA PRO A 99 8.62 -6.45 16.26
C PRO A 99 10.06 -6.50 15.71
N SER A 100 10.89 -7.44 16.15
CA SER A 100 12.29 -7.59 15.74
C SER A 100 12.44 -7.92 14.26
N SER A 101 11.41 -8.53 13.66
CA SER A 101 11.40 -8.85 12.22
C SER A 101 11.34 -7.63 11.30
N LEU A 102 11.05 -6.42 11.81
CA LEU A 102 11.12 -5.18 11.04
C LEU A 102 12.59 -4.81 10.75
N VAL A 103 12.98 -4.73 9.48
CA VAL A 103 14.36 -4.38 9.08
C VAL A 103 14.50 -2.90 8.76
N TRP A 104 13.54 -2.35 8.02
CA TRP A 104 13.56 -0.93 7.71
C TRP A 104 12.17 -0.34 7.48
N PHE A 105 12.07 0.92 7.86
CA PHE A 105 10.87 1.72 7.72
C PHE A 105 11.21 3.04 7.05
N PHE A 106 10.37 3.47 6.10
CA PHE A 106 10.52 4.78 5.50
C PHE A 106 9.18 5.43 5.20
N LEU A 107 9.18 6.76 5.14
CA LEU A 107 8.04 7.54 4.72
C LEU A 107 8.21 8.01 3.26
N GLU A 108 7.22 7.73 2.43
CA GLU A 108 7.12 8.22 1.06
C GLU A 108 6.13 9.39 1.00
N ASP A 109 6.54 10.53 0.44
CA ASP A 109 5.64 11.65 0.12
C ASP A 109 4.81 11.31 -1.13
N ILE A 110 3.50 11.44 -1.02
CA ILE A 110 2.56 11.09 -2.09
C ILE A 110 1.60 12.22 -2.31
N ALA A 111 1.49 12.64 -3.57
CA ALA A 111 0.41 13.50 -4.01
C ALA A 111 -0.91 12.71 -4.00
N MET A 112 -1.83 13.08 -3.12
CA MET A 112 -3.22 12.66 -3.21
C MET A 112 -4.00 13.73 -3.99
N PHE A 113 -4.61 13.31 -5.09
CA PHE A 113 -5.53 14.14 -5.86
C PHE A 113 -6.93 14.03 -5.26
N GLY A 114 -7.45 15.16 -4.78
CA GLY A 114 -8.84 15.31 -4.33
C GLY A 114 -9.55 16.42 -5.12
N THR A 115 -10.81 16.66 -4.81
CA THR A 115 -11.69 17.69 -5.43
C THR A 115 -11.24 19.11 -5.10
N GLY A 116 -10.09 19.55 -5.61
CA GLY A 116 -9.67 20.97 -5.61
C GLY A 116 -8.27 21.27 -5.06
N ALA A 117 -7.57 20.33 -4.41
CA ALA A 117 -6.20 20.57 -3.93
C ALA A 117 -5.35 19.30 -3.91
N VAL A 118 -4.09 19.41 -4.33
CA VAL A 118 -3.06 18.38 -4.15
C VAL A 118 -2.71 18.32 -2.67
N LYS A 119 -3.05 17.22 -2.00
CA LYS A 119 -2.63 17.00 -0.61
C LYS A 119 -1.39 16.11 -0.60
N LEU A 120 -0.31 16.60 0.00
CA LEU A 120 0.86 15.77 0.31
C LEU A 120 0.52 14.87 1.49
N ALA A 121 0.48 13.57 1.25
CA ALA A 121 0.31 12.54 2.24
C ALA A 121 1.61 11.79 2.48
N LEU A 122 1.77 11.22 3.67
CA LEU A 122 2.88 10.33 3.97
C LEU A 122 2.36 8.89 3.93
N ARG A 123 3.04 8.05 3.16
CA ARG A 123 2.82 6.61 3.13
C ARG A 123 3.94 5.92 3.90
N PRO A 124 3.65 5.34 5.06
CA PRO A 124 4.61 4.49 5.74
C PRO A 124 4.79 3.17 5.01
N HIS A 125 6.05 2.80 4.82
CA HIS A 125 6.48 1.52 4.30
C HIS A 125 7.17 0.71 5.39
N PHE A 126 6.77 -0.54 5.52
CA PHE A 126 7.31 -1.52 6.44
C PHE A 126 7.94 -2.63 5.62
N ASN A 127 9.20 -2.96 5.91
CA ASN A 127 9.86 -4.10 5.29
C ASN A 127 10.43 -5.01 6.34
N LEU A 128 10.12 -6.29 6.20
CA LEU A 128 10.48 -7.32 7.15
C LEU A 128 11.74 -8.07 6.69
N ALA A 129 12.34 -8.83 7.61
CA ALA A 129 13.53 -9.65 7.37
C ALA A 129 13.30 -10.76 6.33
N ASP A 130 12.07 -11.23 6.17
CA ASP A 130 11.68 -12.20 5.14
C ASP A 130 11.53 -11.58 3.72
N GLY A 131 11.80 -10.29 3.58
CA GLY A 131 11.66 -9.54 2.33
C GLY A 131 10.23 -9.06 2.04
N THR A 132 9.28 -9.32 2.94
CA THR A 132 7.91 -8.78 2.84
C THR A 132 7.95 -7.26 2.88
N HIS A 133 7.37 -6.63 1.85
CA HIS A 133 7.15 -5.18 1.79
C HIS A 133 5.67 -4.86 1.88
N ALA A 134 5.28 -4.08 2.88
CA ALA A 134 3.93 -3.57 3.04
C ALA A 134 3.93 -2.05 3.16
N TRP A 135 2.83 -1.43 2.74
CA TRP A 135 2.62 0.00 2.92
C TRP A 135 1.19 0.26 3.36
N PHE A 136 1.03 1.30 4.18
CA PHE A 136 -0.25 1.68 4.75
C PHE A 136 -0.63 3.09 4.33
N GLN A 137 -1.93 3.36 4.30
CA GLN A 137 -2.45 4.70 4.05
C GLN A 137 -3.02 5.20 5.37
N VAL A 138 -2.20 5.98 6.09
CA VAL A 138 -2.55 6.62 7.36
C VAL A 138 -2.43 8.12 7.20
N ASP A 139 -2.96 8.89 8.14
CA ASP A 139 -2.78 10.33 8.13
C ASP A 139 -1.32 10.71 8.48
N LYS A 140 -0.96 11.95 8.14
CA LYS A 140 0.39 12.48 8.31
C LYS A 140 0.86 12.49 9.76
N LYS A 141 -0.04 12.71 10.72
CA LYS A 141 0.30 12.75 12.16
C LYS A 141 0.64 11.34 12.65
N THR A 142 -0.18 10.35 12.29
CA THR A 142 0.07 8.94 12.60
C THR A 142 1.36 8.43 11.98
N ALA A 143 1.60 8.71 10.68
CA ALA A 143 2.85 8.29 10.01
C ALA A 143 4.10 8.83 10.71
N ARG A 144 4.05 10.08 11.18
CA ARG A 144 5.14 10.72 11.92
C ARG A 144 5.34 10.10 13.30
N LYS A 145 4.27 9.91 14.06
CA LYS A 145 4.34 9.25 15.37
C LYS A 145 4.96 7.85 15.29
N ILE A 146 4.63 7.08 14.25
CA ILE A 146 5.27 5.77 14.02
C ILE A 146 6.78 5.93 13.81
N LEU A 147 7.19 6.88 12.96
CA LEU A 147 8.61 7.13 12.73
C LEU A 147 9.34 7.58 14.00
N GLU A 148 8.75 8.49 14.77
CA GLU A 148 9.31 9.02 16.02
C GLU A 148 9.47 7.90 17.05
N TYR A 149 8.41 7.11 17.26
CA TYR A 149 8.45 5.95 18.15
C TYR A 149 9.56 4.96 17.78
N LEU A 150 9.65 4.61 16.50
CA LEU A 150 10.69 3.73 16.00
C LEU A 150 12.09 4.35 16.12
N ALA A 151 12.22 5.66 15.92
CA ALA A 151 13.51 6.35 16.04
C ALA A 151 14.05 6.33 17.47
N GLU A 152 13.16 6.44 18.45
CA GLU A 152 13.47 6.45 19.89
C GLU A 152 13.69 5.06 20.47
N ASN A 153 12.88 4.09 20.07
CA ASN A 153 12.83 2.77 20.71
C ASN A 153 13.54 1.66 19.91
N ARG A 154 13.83 1.89 18.62
CA ARG A 154 14.37 0.87 17.71
C ARG A 154 15.61 1.38 16.96
N ALA A 155 16.76 1.28 17.62
CA ALA A 155 18.07 1.61 17.02
C ALA A 155 18.58 0.53 16.05
N ASP A 156 18.03 -0.68 16.15
CA ASP A 156 18.34 -1.89 15.39
C ASP A 156 17.76 -1.90 13.97
N ILE A 157 16.90 -0.93 13.62
CA ILE A 157 16.25 -0.87 12.30
C ILE A 157 16.75 0.31 11.47
N SER A 158 16.73 0.20 10.15
CA SER A 158 17.01 1.36 9.30
C SER A 158 15.77 2.27 9.18
N LEU A 159 15.96 3.59 9.29
CA LEU A 159 14.87 4.58 9.16
C LEU A 159 15.22 5.68 8.16
N GLY A 160 14.23 6.16 7.42
CA GLY A 160 14.42 7.35 6.61
C GLY A 160 13.21 7.88 5.87
N TYR A 161 13.51 8.79 4.95
CA TYR A 161 12.57 9.42 4.04
C TYR A 161 12.97 9.10 2.58
N GLY A 162 11.97 8.84 1.74
CA GLY A 162 12.17 8.69 0.30
C GLY A 162 12.84 7.38 -0.16
N THR A 163 13.28 7.37 -1.43
CA THR A 163 13.70 6.15 -2.14
C THR A 163 15.16 5.76 -1.95
N GLU A 164 15.97 6.51 -1.20
CA GLU A 164 17.40 6.23 -1.08
C GLU A 164 17.68 4.91 -0.35
N LEU A 165 17.03 4.70 0.78
CA LEU A 165 17.08 3.42 1.49
C LEU A 165 16.47 2.28 0.63
N ARG A 166 15.49 2.60 -0.23
CA ARG A 166 14.89 1.66 -1.19
C ARG A 166 15.88 1.20 -2.26
N LYS A 167 16.73 2.10 -2.74
CA LYS A 167 17.78 1.78 -3.73
C LYS A 167 18.83 0.85 -3.12
N ARG A 168 19.26 1.09 -1.88
CA ARG A 168 20.20 0.20 -1.17
C ARG A 168 19.58 -1.17 -0.89
N PHE A 169 18.37 -1.21 -0.33
CA PHE A 169 17.68 -2.47 -0.04
C PHE A 169 17.45 -3.32 -1.29
N ARG A 170 17.13 -2.71 -2.43
CA ARG A 170 16.99 -3.42 -3.72
C ARG A 170 18.28 -4.09 -4.18
N LYS A 171 19.44 -3.50 -3.88
CA LYS A 171 20.74 -4.02 -4.27
C LYS A 171 21.19 -5.15 -3.34
N ASP A 172 20.92 -5.01 -2.05
CA ASP A 172 21.17 -6.06 -1.05
C ASP A 172 20.15 -5.95 0.10
N PRO A 173 19.15 -6.85 0.16
CA PRO A 173 18.14 -6.85 1.21
C PRO A 173 18.69 -7.07 2.62
N ARG A 174 19.86 -7.73 2.76
CA ARG A 174 20.46 -8.03 4.07
C ARG A 174 21.31 -6.87 4.60
N SER A 175 21.79 -6.00 3.71
CA SER A 175 22.65 -4.86 4.05
C SER A 175 22.07 -3.94 5.14
N LEU A 176 20.76 -3.69 5.10
CA LEU A 176 20.08 -2.82 6.06
C LEU A 176 19.76 -3.49 7.39
N ALA A 177 19.76 -4.83 7.44
CA ALA A 177 19.59 -5.60 8.68
C ALA A 177 20.92 -5.71 9.43
N SER A 178 22.04 -5.87 8.71
CA SER A 178 23.38 -5.96 9.31
C SER A 178 23.96 -4.61 9.74
N ALA A 179 23.56 -3.52 9.08
CA ALA A 179 24.04 -2.17 9.37
C ALA A 179 22.89 -1.14 9.32
N PRO A 180 22.13 -1.02 10.43
CA PRO A 180 21.01 -0.09 10.53
C PRO A 180 21.44 1.34 10.19
N THR A 181 20.79 1.95 9.21
CA THR A 181 21.13 3.29 8.73
C THR A 181 19.98 4.26 8.96
N ARG A 182 20.32 5.49 9.30
CA ARG A 182 19.37 6.62 9.44
C ARG A 182 19.62 7.59 8.28
N SER A 183 18.61 7.90 7.46
CA SER A 183 18.80 8.82 6.33
C SER A 183 19.17 10.23 6.81
N GLU A 184 19.97 10.98 6.04
CA GLU A 184 20.33 12.36 6.39
C GLU A 184 19.10 13.23 6.62
N GLU A 185 18.05 13.06 5.81
CA GLU A 185 16.82 13.81 5.98
C GLU A 185 16.10 13.50 7.30
N MET A 186 16.21 12.27 7.81
CA MET A 186 15.70 11.93 9.14
C MET A 186 16.50 12.67 10.21
N LEU A 187 17.84 12.66 10.11
CA LEU A 187 18.72 13.36 11.04
C LEU A 187 18.46 14.88 11.03
N ARG A 188 18.33 15.49 9.85
CA ARG A 188 17.99 16.92 9.68
C ARG A 188 16.62 17.25 10.25
N ARG A 189 15.58 16.45 9.95
CA ARG A 189 14.21 16.70 10.44
C ARG A 189 14.06 16.46 11.94
N ARG A 190 14.81 15.52 12.53
CA ARG A 190 14.86 15.33 13.99
C ARG A 190 15.37 16.59 14.68
N LEU A 191 16.42 17.22 14.14
CA LEU A 191 16.92 18.50 14.63
C LEU A 191 15.86 19.60 14.46
N THR A 192 15.23 19.74 13.29
CA THR A 192 14.16 20.75 13.12
C THR A 192 12.98 20.53 14.06
N PHE A 193 12.65 19.28 14.39
CA PHE A 193 11.55 18.94 15.30
C PHE A 193 11.86 19.27 16.76
N LEU A 194 13.09 18.98 17.21
CA LEU A 194 13.55 19.32 18.56
C LEU A 194 13.55 20.83 18.77
N TYR A 195 13.92 21.62 17.76
CA TYR A 195 14.03 23.09 17.86
C TYR A 195 12.73 23.86 17.55
N ARG A 196 11.64 23.21 17.14
CA ARG A 196 10.35 23.89 16.86
C ARG A 196 9.35 23.79 18.01
N ASN A 197 9.72 23.10 19.09
CA ASN A 197 8.95 22.95 20.32
C ASN A 197 9.63 23.63 21.53
N TYR A 198 10.65 24.47 21.30
CA TYR A 198 11.22 25.41 22.26
C TYR A 198 11.01 26.84 21.76
#